data_AF-A0A839IC51-F1
#
_entry.id   AF-A0A839IC51-F1
#
_cell.length_a   1.000
_cell.length_b   1.000
_cell.length_c   1.000
_cell.angle_alpha   90.00
_cell.angle_beta   90.00
_cell.angle_gamma   90.00
#
_symmetry.space_group_name_H-M   'P 1'
#
loop_
_entity.id
_entity.type
_entity.pdbx_description
1 polymer ?
#
loop_
_entity_poly.entity_id
_entity_poly.type
_entity_poly.pdbx_seq_one_letter_code
_entity_poly.pdbx_strand_id
1 'polypeptide(L)' 'PIIDVKTHIEQQGVTVFEGPVQRTGAIGNIISVYFRDLDGNLIEVSNYL' A
#
# COMPACT_ATOMS: atom_id res chain seq x y z
N PRO A 1 -11.09 0.41 4.17
CA PRO A 1 -10.21 -0.78 4.22
C PRO A 1 -8.98 -0.61 3.31
N ILE A 2 -7.90 -1.38 3.50
CA ILE A 2 -6.69 -1.27 2.66
C ILE A 2 -6.96 -1.49 1.16
N ILE A 3 -8.03 -2.23 0.84
CA ILE A 3 -8.54 -2.42 -0.53
C ILE A 3 -9.07 -1.10 -1.11
N ASP A 4 -9.86 -0.35 -0.34
CA ASP A 4 -10.38 0.95 -0.80
C ASP A 4 -9.25 1.95 -1.04
N VAL A 5 -8.20 1.89 -0.21
CA VAL A 5 -6.99 2.70 -0.38
C VAL A 5 -6.29 2.36 -1.69
N LYS A 6 -6.09 1.06 -1.98
CA LYS A 6 -5.55 0.61 -3.27
C LYS A 6 -6.36 1.15 -4.43
N THR A 7 -7.69 0.99 -4.39
CA THR A 7 -8.58 1.46 -5.45
C THR A 7 -8.51 2.97 -5.63
N HIS A 8 -8.46 3.73 -4.53
CA HIS A 8 -8.31 5.19 -4.59
C HIS A 8 -7.00 5.60 -5.25
N ILE A 9 -5.88 4.95 -4.89
CA ILE A 9 -4.56 5.21 -5.48
C ILE A 9 -4.56 4.93 -6.98
N GLU A 10 -5.11 3.78 -7.40
CA GLU A 10 -5.23 3.42 -8.81
C GLU A 10 -6.11 4.42 -9.59
N GLN A 11 -7.18 4.96 -8.98
CA GLN A 11 -8.03 6.00 -9.57
C GLN A 11 -7.31 7.34 -9.76
N GLN A 12 -6.29 7.64 -8.95
CA GLN A 12 -5.44 8.82 -9.13
C GLN A 12 -4.37 8.62 -10.22
N GLY A 13 -4.35 7.48 -10.91
CA GLY A 13 -3.38 7.17 -11.95
C GLY A 13 -2.02 6.73 -11.40
N VAL A 14 -1.94 6.38 -10.11
CA VAL A 14 -0.73 5.86 -9.49
C VAL A 14 -0.74 4.34 -9.56
N THR A 15 0.33 3.77 -10.12
CA THR A 15 0.47 2.31 -10.23
C THR A 15 0.89 1.71 -8.88
N VAL A 16 0.01 0.91 -8.29
CA VAL A 16 0.34 0.02 -7.18
C VAL A 16 1.03 -1.20 -7.77
N PHE A 17 2.31 -1.40 -7.47
CA PHE A 17 3.08 -2.51 -8.03
C PHE A 17 3.04 -3.77 -7.16
N GLU A 18 2.68 -3.64 -5.88
CA GLU A 18 2.50 -4.78 -4.99
C GLU A 18 1.44 -4.44 -3.92
N GLY A 19 0.42 -5.29 -3.74
CA GLY A 19 -0.65 -5.04 -2.76
C GLY A 19 -2.05 -5.41 -3.25
N PRO A 20 -2.97 -5.77 -2.34
CA PRO A 20 -2.80 -5.86 -0.88
C PRO A 20 -2.13 -7.18 -0.48
N VAL A 21 -1.03 -7.10 0.27
CA VAL A 21 -0.26 -8.28 0.71
C VAL A 21 -0.06 -8.25 2.23
N GLN A 22 -0.01 -9.43 2.86
CA GLN A 22 0.30 -9.51 4.27
C GLN A 22 1.81 -9.32 4.51
N ARG A 23 2.14 -8.53 5.54
CA ARG A 23 3.49 -8.24 6.00
C ARG A 23 3.55 -8.27 7.52
N THR A 24 4.77 -8.28 8.04
CA THR A 24 5.05 -8.18 9.47
C THR A 24 5.39 -6.74 9.80
N GLY A 25 4.48 -6.05 10.48
CA GLY A 25 4.71 -4.74 11.05
C GLY A 25 5.46 -4.83 12.39
N ALA A 26 5.82 -3.67 12.95
CA ALA A 26 6.61 -3.61 14.18
C ALA A 26 5.92 -4.26 15.40
N ILE A 27 4.58 -4.27 15.43
CA ILE A 27 3.78 -4.77 16.56
C ILE A 27 2.85 -5.93 16.19
N GLY A 28 2.88 -6.42 14.94
CA GLY A 28 1.96 -7.48 14.49
C GLY A 28 1.81 -7.54 12.97
N ASN A 29 0.92 -8.41 12.51
CA ASN A 29 0.64 -8.57 11.08
C ASN A 29 -0.12 -7.36 10.53
N ILE A 30 0.29 -6.90 9.36
CA ILE A 30 -0.32 -5.78 8.63
C ILE A 30 -0.66 -6.24 7.22
N ILE A 31 -1.64 -5.58 6.59
CA ILE A 31 -1.83 -5.64 5.14
C ILE A 31 -1.28 -4.35 4.54
N SER A 32 -0.35 -4.48 3.61
CA SER A 32 0.36 -3.36 2.99
C SER A 32 0.10 -3.29 1.48
N VAL A 33 0.16 -2.07 0.95
CA VAL A 33 0.20 -1.74 -0.48
C VAL A 33 1.43 -0.87 -0.74
N TYR A 34 2.05 -1.06 -1.89
CA TYR A 34 3.29 -0.42 -2.28
C TYR A 34 3.16 0.28 -3.63
N PHE A 35 3.60 1.53 -3.68
CA PHE A 35 3.63 2.35 -4.89
C PHE A 35 4.81 3.32 -4.84
N ARG A 36 5.05 4.00 -5.97
CA ARG A 36 6.08 5.04 -6.06
C ARG A 36 5.45 6.42 -6.20
N ASP A 37 6.09 7.41 -5.60
CA ASP A 37 5.79 8.81 -5.88
C ASP A 37 6.51 9.28 -7.17
N LEU A 38 6.34 10.57 -7.51
CA LEU A 38 6.95 11.17 -8.71
C LEU A 38 8.48 11.24 -8.64
N ASP A 39 9.05 11.26 -7.44
CA ASP A 39 10.50 11.24 -7.19
C ASP A 39 11.06 9.81 -7.19
N GLY A 40 10.19 8.81 -7.31
CA GLY A 40 10.56 7.40 -7.32
C GLY A 40 10.78 6.80 -5.92
N ASN A 41 10.42 7.52 -4.85
CA ASN A 41 10.48 7.00 -3.49
C ASN A 41 9.52 5.83 -3.32
N LEU A 42 9.92 4.87 -2.50
CA LEU A 42 9.08 3.74 -2.13
C LEU A 42 8.10 4.17 -1.03
N ILE A 43 6.81 4.16 -1.35
CA ILE A 43 5.75 4.43 -0.38
C ILE A 43 5.06 3.13 -0.01
N GLU A 44 5.02 2.84 1.29
CA GLU A 44 4.22 1.76 1.87
C GLU A 44 3.04 2.37 2.63
N VAL A 45 1.83 1.94 2.28
CA VAL A 45 0.63 2.23 3.06
C VAL A 45 0.09 0.91 3.60
N SER A 46 -0.15 0.85 4.91
CA SER A 46 -0.52 -0.39 5.56
C SER A 46 -1.59 -0.21 6.63
N ASN A 47 -2.27 -1.30 6.95
CA ASN A 47 -3.29 -1.34 7.99
C ASN A 47 -3.06 -2.57 8.88
N TYR A 48 -3.12 -2.38 10.20
CA TYR A 48 -3.06 -3.50 11.15
C TYR A 48 -4.31 -4.37 11.03
N LEU A 49 -4.09 -5.68 11.14
CA LEU A 49 -5.16 -6.68 11.21
C LEU A 49 -5.87 -6.65 12.56
#